data_AF-A0A935Y3K4-F1
#
_entry.id   AF-A0A935Y3K4-F1
#
_cell.length_a   1.000
_cell.length_b   1.000
_cell.length_c   1.000
_cell.angle_alpha   90.00
_cell.angle_beta   90.00
_cell.angle_gamma   90.00
#
_symmetry.space_group_name_H-M   'P 1'
#
loop_
_entity.id
_entity.type
_entity.pdbx_description
1 polymer ?
#
loop_
_entity_poly.entity_id
_entity_poly.type
_entity_poly.pdbx_seq_one_letter_code
_entity_poly.pdbx_strand_id
1 'polypeptide(L)'
;MSAVLSFRLDDIAAKAELARLEHVAADPQPIMDAIGAGLVTSTQMRFEQEQGPDGNPWPRSIRAIAEGGSTLRKSARLYQSITHRATASQVEVGTNVIYAAVHQFGAKIVAKAAKGLRFKIGDMWVTKRSVTIPARPFLGIGAGDREMIVDVIADALRAAQ
;
A
#
# COMPACT_ATOMS: atom_id res chain seq x y z
N MET A 1 -49.41 17.93 12.75
CA MET A 1 -48.73 18.63 13.86
C MET A 1 -47.31 18.10 13.93
N SER A 2 -46.28 18.95 13.86
CA SER A 2 -44.88 18.56 14.06
C SER A 2 -44.34 19.22 15.32
N ALA A 3 -43.66 18.46 16.17
CA ALA A 3 -42.86 19.00 17.26
C ALA A 3 -41.41 19.13 16.79
N VAL A 4 -40.75 20.25 17.14
CA VAL A 4 -39.32 20.49 16.90
C VAL A 4 -38.68 20.82 18.25
N LEU A 5 -37.52 20.22 18.52
CA LEU A 5 -36.73 20.45 19.71
C LEU A 5 -35.38 21.05 19.30
N SER A 6 -35.07 22.24 19.81
CA SER A 6 -33.84 22.97 19.49
C SER A 6 -32.91 22.95 20.69
N PHE A 7 -31.65 22.56 20.49
CA PHE A 7 -30.60 22.57 21.51
C PHE A 7 -29.52 23.57 21.14
N ARG A 8 -28.97 24.28 22.13
CA ARG A 8 -27.72 25.03 21.99
C ARG A 8 -26.66 24.34 22.83
N LEU A 9 -25.50 24.08 22.23
CA LEU A 9 -24.30 23.82 22.99
C LEU A 9 -23.85 25.16 23.56
N ASP A 10 -23.74 25.28 24.88
CA ASP A 10 -23.16 26.46 25.54
C ASP A 10 -21.84 26.16 26.25
N ASP A 11 -21.49 24.88 26.36
CA ASP A 11 -20.22 24.43 26.90
C ASP A 11 -19.04 24.86 25.99
N ILE A 12 -18.07 25.56 26.59
CA ILE A 12 -16.93 26.13 25.87
C ILE A 12 -16.02 25.02 25.31
N ALA A 13 -15.81 23.94 26.07
CA ALA A 13 -14.98 22.83 25.62
C ALA A 13 -15.62 22.10 24.44
N ALA A 14 -16.94 21.89 24.48
CA ALA A 14 -17.69 21.27 23.42
C ALA A 14 -17.76 22.14 22.15
N LYS A 15 -17.91 23.47 22.28
CA LYS A 15 -17.80 24.40 21.13
C LYS A 15 -16.42 24.37 20.49
N ALA A 16 -15.37 24.32 21.31
CA ALA A 16 -14.00 24.25 20.80
C ALA A 16 -13.75 22.93 20.03
N GLU A 17 -14.28 21.81 20.51
CA GLU A 17 -14.17 20.52 19.79
C GLU A 17 -14.94 20.54 18.46
N LEU A 18 -16.14 21.11 18.44
CA LEU A 18 -16.91 21.23 17.19
C LEU A 18 -16.17 22.09 16.16
N ALA A 19 -15.60 23.23 16.57
CA ALA A 19 -14.82 24.10 15.69
C ALA A 19 -13.57 23.39 15.13
N ARG A 20 -12.92 22.52 15.93
CA ARG A 20 -11.80 21.67 15.45
C ARG A 20 -12.24 20.71 14.36
N LEU A 21 -13.35 20.00 14.59
CA LEU A 21 -13.92 19.09 13.61
C LEU A 21 -14.28 19.80 12.31
N GLU A 22 -14.87 20.99 12.40
CA GLU A 22 -15.20 21.83 11.24
C GLU A 22 -13.94 22.25 10.47
N HIS A 23 -12.87 22.64 11.17
CA HIS A 23 -11.61 23.02 10.53
C HIS A 23 -10.96 21.85 9.78
N VAL A 24 -10.87 20.68 10.42
CA VAL A 24 -10.33 19.47 9.80
C VAL A 24 -11.21 19.00 8.64
N ALA A 25 -12.54 19.12 8.76
CA ALA A 25 -13.47 18.76 7.69
C ALA A 25 -13.39 19.74 6.50
N ALA A 26 -12.95 20.98 6.70
CA ALA A 26 -12.83 21.97 5.64
C ALA A 26 -11.68 21.69 4.68
N ASP A 27 -10.57 21.12 5.18
CA ASP A 27 -9.45 20.66 4.33
C ASP A 27 -8.87 19.33 4.84
N PRO A 28 -9.46 18.19 4.44
CA PRO A 28 -8.98 16.87 4.81
C PRO A 28 -7.78 16.40 3.96
N GLN A 29 -7.39 17.13 2.92
CA GLN A 29 -6.33 16.69 2.01
C GLN A 29 -4.97 16.49 2.69
N PRO A 30 -4.52 17.33 3.65
CA PRO A 30 -3.28 17.09 4.41
C PRO A 30 -3.29 15.78 5.20
N ILE A 31 -4.46 15.39 5.74
CA ILE A 31 -4.61 14.11 6.48
C ILE A 31 -4.50 12.94 5.50
N MET A 32 -5.18 13.05 4.36
CA MET A 32 -5.11 12.05 3.30
C MET A 32 -3.67 11.92 2.75
N ASP A 33 -2.94 13.02 2.61
CA ASP A 33 -1.54 13.00 2.19
C ASP A 33 -0.64 12.29 3.21
N ALA A 34 -0.82 12.59 4.51
CA ALA A 34 -0.10 11.91 5.58
C ALA A 34 -0.39 10.40 5.63
N ILE A 35 -1.65 10.00 5.46
CA ILE A 35 -2.04 8.59 5.33
C ILE A 35 -1.33 7.94 4.13
N GLY A 36 -1.33 8.61 2.97
CA GLY A 36 -0.66 8.12 1.76
C GLY A 36 0.84 7.91 1.96
N ALA A 37 1.52 8.88 2.56
CA ALA A 37 2.94 8.79 2.90
C ALA A 37 3.22 7.63 3.87
N GLY A 38 2.36 7.43 4.88
CA GLY A 38 2.43 6.30 5.80
C GLY A 38 2.27 4.96 5.10
N LEU A 39 1.30 4.84 4.19
CA LEU A 39 1.06 3.61 3.40
C LEU A 39 2.20 3.30 2.42
N VAL A 40 2.85 4.33 1.84
CA VAL A 40 4.07 4.15 1.04
C VAL A 40 5.19 3.57 1.90
N THR A 41 5.40 4.14 3.09
CA THR A 41 6.41 3.67 4.06
C THR A 41 6.13 2.23 4.49
N SER A 42 4.89 1.91 4.86
CA SER A 42 4.48 0.54 5.21
C SER A 42 4.69 -0.45 4.06
N THR A 43 4.34 -0.03 2.84
CA THR A 43 4.61 -0.84 1.65
C THR A 43 6.10 -1.08 1.47
N GLN A 44 6.96 -0.08 1.70
CA GLN A 44 8.42 -0.24 1.64
C GLN A 44 8.93 -1.21 2.71
N MET A 45 8.44 -1.12 3.95
CA MET A 45 8.81 -2.04 5.03
C MET A 45 8.48 -3.50 4.70
N ARG A 46 7.38 -3.78 3.98
CA ARG A 46 7.05 -5.13 3.48
C ARG A 46 8.14 -5.72 2.59
N PHE A 47 8.77 -4.90 1.75
CA PHE A 47 9.90 -5.35 0.92
C PHE A 47 11.15 -5.63 1.74
N GLU A 48 11.36 -4.91 2.83
CA GLU A 48 12.50 -5.12 3.75
C GLU A 48 12.31 -6.39 4.57
N GLN A 49 11.07 -6.66 5.00
CA GLN A 49 10.69 -7.82 5.80
C GLN A 49 10.32 -9.06 4.95
N GLU A 50 10.26 -8.92 3.63
CA GLU A 50 9.82 -9.95 2.67
C GLU A 50 8.44 -10.56 3.01
N GLN A 51 7.48 -9.73 3.41
CA GLN A 51 6.15 -10.19 3.84
C GLN A 51 5.00 -9.36 3.23
N GLY A 52 3.82 -9.95 3.16
CA GLY A 52 2.62 -9.31 2.64
C GLY A 52 1.92 -8.38 3.64
N PRO A 53 0.86 -7.68 3.20
CA PRO A 53 0.00 -6.88 4.08
C PRO A 53 -0.70 -7.71 5.16
N ASP A 54 -0.86 -9.01 4.93
CA ASP A 54 -1.38 -9.99 5.88
C ASP A 54 -0.32 -10.47 6.90
N GLY A 55 0.93 -10.00 6.78
CA GLY A 55 2.05 -10.42 7.62
C GLY A 55 2.67 -11.75 7.20
N ASN A 56 2.16 -12.43 6.17
CA ASN A 56 2.72 -13.71 5.74
C ASN A 56 3.97 -13.50 4.87
N PRO A 57 5.04 -14.29 5.07
CA PRO A 57 6.25 -14.17 4.27
C PRO A 57 5.98 -14.53 2.80
N TRP A 58 6.58 -13.79 1.88
CA TRP A 58 6.46 -14.06 0.46
C TRP A 58 7.18 -15.35 0.05
N PRO A 59 6.66 -16.09 -0.94
CA PRO A 59 7.41 -17.16 -1.57
C PRO A 59 8.74 -16.65 -2.14
N ARG A 60 9.86 -17.18 -1.62
CA ARG A 60 11.21 -16.76 -2.04
C ARG A 60 11.38 -16.89 -3.55
N SER A 61 12.03 -15.90 -4.17
CA SER A 61 12.32 -15.97 -5.61
C SER A 61 13.48 -16.94 -5.90
N ILE A 62 13.44 -17.60 -7.07
CA ILE A 62 14.54 -18.46 -7.54
C ILE A 62 15.87 -17.70 -7.55
N ARG A 63 15.85 -16.43 -7.97
CA ARG A 63 17.02 -15.54 -7.92
C ARG A 63 17.55 -15.35 -6.50
N ALA A 64 16.69 -15.06 -5.54
CA ALA A 64 17.08 -14.90 -4.13
C ALA A 64 17.65 -16.20 -3.53
N ILE A 65 17.16 -17.35 -3.98
CA ILE A 65 17.68 -18.66 -3.55
C ILE A 65 19.04 -18.96 -4.20
N ALA A 66 19.20 -18.71 -5.50
CA ALA A 66 20.40 -19.09 -6.24
C ALA A 66 21.55 -18.09 -6.12
N GLU A 67 21.25 -16.79 -6.05
CA GLU A 67 22.23 -15.69 -6.08
C GLU A 67 22.31 -14.93 -4.75
N GLY A 68 21.43 -15.23 -3.78
CA GLY A 68 21.33 -14.49 -2.51
C GLY A 68 20.52 -13.19 -2.61
N GLY A 69 20.46 -12.41 -1.52
CA GLY A 69 19.66 -11.18 -1.41
C GLY A 69 18.15 -11.41 -1.32
N SER A 70 17.37 -10.32 -1.39
CA SER A 70 15.92 -10.36 -1.10
C SER A 70 15.03 -10.55 -2.32
N THR A 71 13.88 -11.16 -2.09
CA THR A 71 12.77 -11.30 -3.03
C THR A 71 12.18 -9.93 -3.34
N LEU A 72 11.76 -9.72 -4.60
CA LEU A 72 11.29 -8.43 -5.13
C LEU A 72 12.29 -7.25 -5.07
N ARG A 73 13.51 -7.43 -4.55
CA ARG A 73 14.57 -6.40 -4.55
C ARG A 73 15.82 -6.91 -5.26
N LYS A 74 15.90 -6.68 -6.58
CA LYS A 74 17.15 -6.84 -7.35
C LYS A 74 17.87 -5.50 -7.53
N SER A 75 17.22 -4.56 -8.21
CA SER A 75 17.72 -3.19 -8.42
C SER A 75 16.98 -2.14 -7.58
N ALA A 76 16.08 -2.58 -6.69
CA ALA A 76 15.15 -1.74 -5.95
C ALA A 76 14.20 -0.86 -6.79
N ARG A 77 14.13 -1.01 -8.12
CA ARG A 77 13.24 -0.20 -8.98
C ARG A 77 11.78 -0.22 -8.53
N LEU A 78 11.20 -1.40 -8.26
CA LEU A 78 9.82 -1.51 -7.80
C LEU A 78 9.63 -0.82 -6.45
N TYR A 79 10.52 -1.10 -5.49
CA TYR A 79 10.56 -0.48 -4.17
C TYR A 79 10.57 1.06 -4.22
N GLN A 80 11.46 1.63 -5.04
CA GLN A 80 11.64 3.09 -5.17
C GLN A 80 10.51 3.77 -5.97
N SER A 81 9.77 3.01 -6.76
CA SER A 81 8.69 3.54 -7.61
C SER A 81 7.34 3.64 -6.90
N ILE A 82 7.23 3.15 -5.66
CA ILE A 82 5.99 3.24 -4.90
C ILE A 82 5.76 4.70 -4.51
N THR A 83 4.58 5.21 -4.81
CA THR A 83 4.17 6.59 -4.53
C THR A 83 2.68 6.63 -4.22
N HIS A 84 2.20 7.77 -3.75
CA HIS A 84 0.79 8.02 -3.48
C HIS A 84 0.27 9.28 -4.15
N ARG A 85 -1.05 9.38 -4.25
CA ARG A 85 -1.78 10.59 -4.59
C ARG A 85 -2.95 10.74 -3.63
N ALA A 86 -3.04 11.88 -2.99
CA ALA A 86 -4.14 12.21 -2.09
C ALA A 86 -5.07 13.26 -2.71
N THR A 87 -6.34 13.15 -2.37
CA THR A 87 -7.40 14.13 -2.59
C THR A 87 -8.13 14.33 -1.26
N ALA A 88 -9.08 15.27 -1.20
CA ALA A 88 -9.88 15.49 0.01
C ALA A 88 -10.65 14.23 0.49
N SER A 89 -10.99 13.29 -0.40
CA SER A 89 -11.84 12.14 -0.08
C SER A 89 -11.17 10.78 -0.25
N GLN A 90 -9.95 10.74 -0.80
CA GLN A 90 -9.34 9.49 -1.24
C GLN A 90 -7.82 9.56 -1.25
N VAL A 91 -7.19 8.41 -0.99
CA VAL A 91 -5.75 8.17 -1.16
C VAL A 91 -5.56 6.99 -2.10
N GLU A 92 -4.74 7.19 -3.13
CA GLU A 92 -4.25 6.15 -4.03
C GLU A 92 -2.79 5.85 -3.71
N VAL A 93 -2.41 4.57 -3.62
CA VAL A 93 -1.01 4.13 -3.46
C VAL A 93 -0.69 3.11 -4.53
N GLY A 94 0.43 3.29 -5.24
CA GLY A 94 0.77 2.41 -6.34
C GLY A 94 2.11 2.70 -7.01
N THR A 95 2.27 2.16 -8.21
CA THR A 95 3.48 2.27 -9.03
C THR A 95 3.12 2.16 -10.51
N ASN A 96 3.94 2.77 -11.37
CA ASN A 96 3.85 2.65 -12.82
C ASN A 96 4.69 1.49 -13.38
N VAL A 97 5.33 0.69 -12.53
CA VAL A 97 6.17 -0.43 -12.96
C VAL A 97 5.29 -1.58 -13.47
N ILE A 98 5.37 -1.88 -14.77
CA ILE A 98 4.47 -2.85 -15.43
C ILE A 98 4.47 -4.26 -14.79
N TYR A 99 5.62 -4.73 -14.32
CA TYR A 99 5.73 -6.07 -13.71
C TYR A 99 5.19 -6.11 -12.27
N ALA A 100 4.81 -4.97 -11.69
CA ALA A 100 4.20 -4.87 -10.37
C ALA A 100 2.94 -5.73 -10.27
N ALA A 101 2.06 -5.67 -11.27
CA ALA A 101 0.80 -6.42 -11.29
C ALA A 101 1.03 -7.94 -11.23
N VAL A 102 2.03 -8.44 -11.97
CA VAL A 102 2.42 -9.86 -11.95
C VAL A 102 2.89 -10.30 -10.56
N HIS A 103 3.57 -9.44 -9.82
CA HIS A 103 3.97 -9.75 -8.45
C HIS A 103 2.83 -9.57 -7.44
N GLN A 104 2.01 -8.54 -7.60
CA GLN A 104 0.87 -8.28 -6.71
C GLN A 104 -0.14 -9.44 -6.73
N PHE A 105 -0.52 -9.89 -7.94
CA PHE A 105 -1.61 -10.85 -8.12
C PHE A 105 -1.14 -12.27 -8.49
N GLY A 106 0.15 -12.44 -8.79
CA GLY A 106 0.65 -13.64 -9.44
C GLY A 106 0.29 -13.66 -10.92
N ALA A 107 0.89 -14.59 -11.67
CA ALA A 107 0.56 -14.77 -13.08
C ALA A 107 0.92 -16.16 -13.61
N LYS A 108 0.19 -16.61 -14.62
CA LYS A 108 0.58 -17.75 -15.46
C LYS A 108 0.94 -17.24 -16.85
N ILE A 109 2.21 -17.34 -17.21
CA ILE A 109 2.73 -16.90 -18.51
C ILE A 109 2.87 -18.11 -19.41
N VAL A 110 2.28 -18.06 -20.61
CA VAL A 110 2.25 -19.17 -21.57
C VAL A 110 2.85 -18.71 -22.90
N ALA A 111 3.68 -19.55 -23.52
CA ALA A 111 4.18 -19.32 -24.88
C ALA A 111 3.03 -19.44 -25.89
N LYS A 112 2.77 -18.37 -26.64
CA LYS A 112 1.67 -18.34 -27.64
C LYS A 112 2.09 -18.87 -29.02
N ALA A 113 3.19 -18.36 -29.57
CA ALA A 113 3.64 -18.69 -30.93
C ALA A 113 4.94 -19.52 -30.97
N ALA A 114 5.84 -19.30 -30.02
CA ALA A 114 7.12 -20.01 -29.95
C ALA A 114 6.97 -21.40 -29.29
N LYS A 115 7.92 -22.31 -29.54
CA LYS A 115 7.98 -23.66 -28.94
C LYS A 115 8.08 -23.65 -27.40
N GLY A 116 8.48 -22.53 -26.80
CA GLY A 116 8.48 -22.31 -25.35
C GLY A 116 9.11 -20.97 -24.96
N LEU A 117 8.89 -20.58 -23.71
CA LEU A 117 9.56 -19.48 -23.02
C LEU A 117 10.97 -19.94 -22.67
N ARG A 118 11.99 -19.21 -23.13
CA ARG A 118 13.40 -19.53 -22.89
C ARG A 118 14.02 -18.49 -21.96
N PHE A 119 14.56 -18.94 -20.83
CA PHE A 119 15.14 -18.09 -19.79
C PHE A 119 16.25 -18.82 -19.03
N LYS A 120 17.07 -18.07 -18.30
CA LYS A 120 18.22 -18.60 -17.55
C LYS A 120 17.88 -18.77 -16.06
N ILE A 121 18.34 -19.85 -15.45
CA ILE A 121 18.36 -20.05 -13.99
C ILE A 121 19.81 -20.33 -13.60
N GLY A 122 20.46 -19.40 -12.89
CA GLY A 122 21.91 -19.46 -12.67
C GLY A 122 22.65 -19.49 -14.00
N ASP A 123 23.39 -20.57 -14.26
CA ASP A 123 24.10 -20.79 -15.53
C ASP A 123 23.38 -21.65 -16.56
N MET A 124 22.20 -22.17 -16.22
CA MET A 124 21.47 -23.10 -17.09
C MET A 124 20.37 -22.41 -17.90
N TRP A 125 20.29 -22.73 -19.19
CA TRP A 125 19.17 -22.35 -20.06
C TRP A 125 18.01 -23.34 -19.92
N VAL A 126 16.82 -22.83 -19.61
CA VAL A 126 15.60 -23.61 -19.47
C VAL A 126 14.59 -23.15 -20.52
N THR A 127 13.84 -24.10 -21.09
CA THR A 127 12.72 -23.81 -22.00
C THR A 127 11.45 -24.49 -21.48
N LYS A 128 10.37 -23.71 -21.26
CA LYS A 128 9.08 -24.22 -20.77
C LYS A 128 7.92 -23.65 -21.56
N ARG A 129 6.86 -24.43 -21.76
CA ARG A 129 5.63 -23.92 -22.43
C ARG A 129 4.83 -22.95 -21.56
N SER A 130 4.87 -23.11 -20.24
CA SER A 130 4.21 -22.24 -19.27
C SER A 130 5.08 -22.06 -18.04
N VAL A 131 5.01 -20.88 -17.43
CA VAL A 131 5.61 -20.55 -16.13
C VAL A 131 4.54 -19.96 -15.23
N THR A 132 4.52 -20.39 -13.98
CA THR A 132 3.66 -19.82 -12.94
C THR A 132 4.52 -18.99 -12.01
N ILE A 133 4.13 -17.73 -11.81
CA ILE A 133 4.73 -16.80 -10.88
C ILE A 133 3.77 -16.66 -9.70
N PRO A 134 4.19 -17.02 -8.47
CA PRO A 134 3.33 -16.88 -7.30
C PRO A 134 3.13 -15.39 -6.96
N ALA A 135 1.96 -15.10 -6.40
CA ALA A 135 1.65 -13.79 -5.84
C ALA A 135 2.56 -13.47 -4.65
N ARG A 136 2.91 -12.19 -4.54
CA ARG A 136 3.70 -11.55 -3.50
C ARG A 136 3.06 -10.18 -3.25
N PRO A 137 1.87 -10.16 -2.66
CA PRO A 137 1.12 -8.93 -2.49
C PRO A 137 1.93 -7.98 -1.60
N PHE A 138 2.15 -6.76 -2.08
CA PHE A 138 2.86 -5.71 -1.36
C PHE A 138 1.98 -4.48 -1.15
N LEU A 139 1.04 -4.23 -2.07
CA LEU A 139 -0.05 -3.26 -1.87
C LEU A 139 -1.19 -3.91 -1.09
N GLY A 140 -1.77 -3.15 -0.18
CA GLY A 140 -2.87 -3.57 0.68
C GLY A 140 -2.82 -2.87 2.03
N ILE A 141 -3.91 -2.97 2.78
CA ILE A 141 -4.04 -2.42 4.13
C ILE A 141 -3.93 -3.59 5.11
N GLY A 142 -2.79 -3.64 5.82
CA GLY A 142 -2.53 -4.59 6.91
C GLY A 142 -3.08 -4.11 8.25
N ALA A 143 -2.85 -4.89 9.32
CA ALA A 143 -3.28 -4.53 10.67
C ALA A 143 -2.64 -3.21 11.15
N GLY A 144 -1.31 -3.12 11.08
CA GLY A 144 -0.58 -1.91 11.50
C GLY A 144 -0.90 -0.67 10.65
N ASP A 145 -1.33 -0.83 9.40
CA ASP A 145 -1.78 0.32 8.60
C ASP A 145 -3.07 0.93 9.12
N ARG A 146 -4.00 0.08 9.61
CA ARG A 146 -5.29 0.55 10.15
C ARG A 146 -5.07 1.38 11.40
N GLU A 147 -4.18 0.91 12.26
CA GLU A 147 -3.75 1.62 13.46
C GLU A 147 -3.13 2.96 13.09
N MET A 148 -2.14 2.96 12.19
CA MET A 148 -1.49 4.18 11.69
C MET A 148 -2.50 5.18 11.09
N ILE A 149 -3.47 4.72 10.30
CA ILE A 149 -4.50 5.58 9.71
C ILE A 149 -5.33 6.28 10.80
N VAL A 150 -5.74 5.53 11.82
CA VAL A 150 -6.51 6.08 12.95
C VAL A 150 -5.67 7.08 13.73
N ASP A 151 -4.40 6.76 13.97
CA ASP A 151 -3.48 7.64 14.69
C ASP A 151 -3.27 8.97 13.94
N VAL A 152 -3.04 8.93 12.63
CA VAL A 152 -2.90 10.13 11.79
C VAL A 152 -4.14 11.01 11.87
N ILE A 153 -5.34 10.43 11.82
CA ILE A 153 -6.60 11.18 11.95
C ILE A 153 -6.72 11.78 13.35
N ALA A 154 -6.45 11.00 14.40
CA ALA A 154 -6.53 11.45 15.78
C ALA A 154 -5.52 12.58 16.08
N ASP A 155 -4.31 12.50 15.52
CA ASP A 155 -3.30 13.55 15.63
C ASP A 155 -3.72 14.83 14.91
N ALA A 156 -4.30 14.72 13.72
CA ALA A 156 -4.80 15.89 13.01
C ALA A 156 -5.90 16.62 13.79
N LEU A 157 -6.82 15.88 14.43
CA LEU A 157 -7.84 16.46 15.31
C LEU A 157 -7.22 17.16 16.53
N ARG A 158 -6.14 16.60 17.10
CA ARG A 158 -5.40 17.20 18.22
C ARG A 158 -4.61 18.44 17.84
N ALA A 159 -4.14 18.53 16.60
CA ALA A 159 -3.25 19.59 16.11
C ALA A 159 -3.97 20.87 15.66
N ALA A 160 -5.29 20.82 15.43
CA ALA A 160 -6.12 21.96 15.02
C ALA A 160 -6.36 23.01 16.14
N GLN A 161 -5.34 23.33 16.93
CA GLN A 161 -5.38 24.25 18.09
C GLN A 161 -5.33 25.72 17.71
#